data_AF-A0A2V8UBF7-F1
#
_entry.id   AF-A0A2V8UBF7-F1
#
_cell.length_a   1.000
_cell.length_b   1.000
_cell.length_c   1.000
_cell.angle_alpha   90.00
_cell.angle_beta   90.00
_cell.angle_gamma   90.00
#
_symmetry.space_group_name_H-M   'P 1'
#
loop_
_entity.id
_entity.type
_entity.pdbx_description
1 polymer ?
#
loop_
_entity_poly.entity_id
_entity_poly.type
_entity_poly.pdbx_seq_one_letter_code
_entity_poly.pdbx_strand_id
1 'polypeptide(L)' 'MQDFSRSVESDRIREDFLHAIQGAGAFRNFKDTLQRHRIESAWFAFRAEALRQIALNWGEENHIVWE' A
#
# COMPACT_ATOMS: atom_id res chain seq x y z
N MET A 1 -2.18 -0.78 3.41
CA MET A 1 -2.97 -1.78 2.65
C MET A 1 -4.30 -1.20 2.24
N GLN A 2 -5.11 -0.69 3.18
CA GLN A 2 -6.41 -0.09 2.88
C GLN A 2 -6.38 1.06 1.87
N ASP A 3 -5.43 1.99 1.98
CA ASP A 3 -5.31 3.10 1.01
C ASP A 3 -4.94 2.62 -0.39
N PHE A 4 -4.04 1.63 -0.48
CA PHE A 4 -3.75 0.98 -1.74
C PHE A 4 -4.98 0.27 -2.31
N SER A 5 -5.72 -0.49 -1.49
CA SER A 5 -6.95 -1.16 -1.94
C SER A 5 -7.94 -0.16 -2.55
N ARG A 6 -8.06 1.05 -1.97
CA ARG A 6 -8.94 2.12 -2.47
C ARG A 6 -8.40 2.80 -3.74
N SER A 7 -7.08 2.88 -3.91
CA SER A 7 -6.46 3.52 -5.07
C SER A 7 -6.47 2.66 -6.34
N VAL A 8 -6.76 1.36 -6.23
CA VAL A 8 -6.92 0.48 -7.39
C VAL A 8 -8.11 0.93 -8.25
N GLU A 9 -7.86 1.16 -9.54
CA GLU A 9 -8.85 1.67 -10.49
C GLU A 9 -9.95 0.64 -10.81
N SER A 10 -9.58 -0.63 -10.93
CA SER A 10 -10.54 -1.69 -11.22
C SER A 10 -11.40 -2.00 -9.99
N ASP A 11 -12.70 -1.71 -10.06
CA ASP A 11 -13.68 -2.01 -9.01
C ASP A 11 -13.58 -3.44 -8.49
N ARG A 12 -13.54 -4.42 -9.40
CA ARG A 12 -13.44 -5.84 -9.05
C ARG A 12 -12.18 -6.15 -8.24
N ILE A 13 -11.04 -5.61 -8.66
CA ILE A 13 -9.75 -5.86 -7.98
C ILE A 13 -9.74 -5.14 -6.63
N ARG A 14 -10.24 -3.90 -6.59
CA ARG A 14 -10.42 -3.12 -5.36
C ARG A 14 -11.26 -3.87 -4.33
N GLU A 15 -12.39 -4.42 -4.74
CA GLU A 15 -13.25 -5.22 -3.85
C GLU A 15 -12.50 -6.45 -3.30
N ASP A 16 -11.81 -7.22 -4.15
CA ASP A 16 -11.01 -8.38 -3.71
C ASP A 16 -9.98 -7.97 -2.64
N PHE A 17 -9.30 -6.85 -2.83
CA PHE A 17 -8.37 -6.30 -1.84
C PHE A 17 -9.05 -5.83 -0.56
N LEU A 18 -10.20 -5.15 -0.66
CA LEU A 18 -10.93 -4.66 0.52
C LEU A 18 -11.45 -5.83 1.37
N HIS A 19 -11.83 -6.94 0.73
CA HIS A 19 -12.18 -8.18 1.40
C HIS A 19 -10.95 -8.88 1.99
N ALA A 20 -9.84 -8.96 1.24
CA ALA A 20 -8.62 -9.65 1.65
C ALA A 20 -8.00 -9.06 2.92
N ILE A 21 -8.17 -7.75 3.16
CA ILE A 21 -7.61 -7.08 4.34
C ILE A 21 -8.50 -7.19 5.59
N GLN A 22 -9.64 -7.87 5.53
CA GLN A 22 -10.51 -8.09 6.69
C GLN A 22 -10.09 -9.33 7.48
N GLY A 23 -10.01 -9.21 8.80
CA GLY A 23 -9.86 -10.34 9.72
C GLY A 23 -8.45 -10.93 9.82
N ALA A 24 -8.37 -12.13 10.40
CA ALA A 24 -7.11 -12.83 10.65
C ALA A 24 -6.44 -13.24 9.34
N GLY A 25 -5.13 -13.01 9.23
CA GLY A 25 -4.37 -13.33 8.01
C GLY A 25 -4.51 -12.29 6.90
N ALA A 26 -5.08 -11.11 7.18
CA ALA A 26 -5.24 -10.00 6.24
C ALA A 26 -4.01 -9.74 5.35
N PHE A 27 -2.81 -9.72 5.95
CA PHE A 27 -1.58 -9.50 5.18
C PHE A 27 -1.25 -10.65 4.22
N ARG A 28 -1.48 -11.90 4.63
CA ARG A 28 -1.27 -13.08 3.77
C ARG A 28 -2.24 -13.07 2.60
N ASN A 29 -3.51 -12.83 2.87
CA ASN A 29 -4.56 -12.74 1.85
C ASN A 29 -4.31 -11.58 0.88
N PHE A 30 -3.90 -10.43 1.40
CA PHE A 30 -3.49 -9.29 0.58
C PHE A 30 -2.36 -9.66 -0.37
N LYS A 31 -1.35 -10.40 0.10
CA LYS A 31 -0.22 -10.84 -0.72
C LYS A 31 -0.62 -11.86 -1.80
N ASP A 32 -1.52 -12.79 -1.47
CA ASP A 32 -2.12 -13.72 -2.45
C ASP A 32 -2.88 -12.95 -3.55
N THR A 33 -3.65 -11.95 -3.13
CA THR A 33 -4.43 -11.08 -4.04
C THR A 33 -3.53 -10.29 -4.98
N LEU A 34 -2.40 -9.76 -4.49
CA LEU A 34 -1.39 -9.12 -5.33
C LEU A 34 -0.87 -10.05 -6.43
N GLN A 35 -0.50 -11.29 -6.07
CA GLN A 35 0.03 -12.27 -7.01
C GLN A 35 -1.02 -12.73 -8.02
N ARG A 36 -2.26 -12.94 -7.56
CA ARG A 36 -3.41 -13.32 -8.40
C ARG A 36 -3.66 -12.29 -9.50
N HIS A 37 -3.57 -11.01 -9.17
CA HIS A 37 -3.80 -9.91 -10.11
C HIS A 37 -2.53 -9.43 -10.83
N ARG A 38 -1.36 -9.94 -10.45
CA ARG A 38 -0.05 -9.56 -10.99
C ARG A 38 0.24 -8.06 -10.91
N ILE A 39 -0.13 -7.45 -9.78
CA ILE A 39 0.06 -6.00 -9.55
C ILE A 39 1.06 -5.69 -8.43
N GLU A 40 1.95 -6.63 -8.11
CA GLU A 40 2.98 -6.46 -7.08
C GLU A 40 3.81 -5.18 -7.30
N SER A 41 4.16 -4.87 -8.55
CA SER A 41 4.92 -3.66 -8.88
C SER A 41 4.19 -2.37 -8.50
N ALA A 42 2.87 -2.31 -8.72
CA ALA A 42 2.06 -1.16 -8.32
C ALA A 42 2.02 -0.99 -6.80
N TRP A 43 1.90 -2.11 -6.07
CA TRP A 43 1.98 -2.10 -4.61
C TRP A 43 3.34 -1.62 -4.09
N PHE A 44 4.44 -2.10 -4.68
CA PHE A 44 5.77 -1.68 -4.27
C PHE A 44 6.02 -0.19 -4.53
N ALA A 45 5.58 0.33 -5.68
CA ALA A 45 5.66 1.75 -5.98
C ALA A 45 4.84 2.58 -4.99
N PHE A 46 3.59 2.20 -4.72
CA PHE A 46 2.73 2.87 -3.74
C PHE A 46 3.35 2.87 -2.34
N ARG A 47 3.89 1.73 -1.91
CA ARG A 47 4.52 1.60 -0.59
C ARG A 47 5.80 2.44 -0.49
N ALA A 48 6.61 2.49 -1.55
CA ALA A 48 7.82 3.30 -1.57
C ALA A 48 7.50 4.79 -1.44
N GLU A 49 6.49 5.27 -2.17
CA GLU A 49 6.04 6.66 -2.09
C GLU A 49 5.48 7.00 -0.70
N ALA A 50 4.64 6.13 -0.13
CA ALA A 50 4.12 6.34 1.22
C ALA A 50 5.24 6.41 2.27
N LEU A 51 6.27 5.55 2.16
CA LEU A 51 7.43 5.60 3.05
C LEU A 51 8.27 6.86 2.85
N ARG A 52 8.43 7.33 1.60
CA ARG A 52 9.11 8.58 1.29
C ARG A 52 8.40 9.75 1.95
N GLN A 53 7.08 9.83 1.87
CA GLN A 53 6.30 10.89 2.50
C GLN A 53 6.42 10.87 4.03
N ILE A 54 6.39 9.69 4.65
CA ILE A 54 6.62 9.55 6.10
C ILE A 54 8.03 10.05 6.47
N ALA A 55 9.05 9.68 5.70
CA ALA A 55 10.42 10.11 5.94
C ALA A 55 10.60 11.63 5.79
N LEU A 56 9.96 12.24 4.78
CA LEU A 56 9.95 13.69 4.59
C LEU A 56 9.24 14.39 5.75
N ASN A 57 8.02 13.96 6.09
CA ASN A 57 7.25 14.55 7.19
C ASN A 57 8.01 14.45 8.51
N TRP A 58 8.60 13.29 8.79
CA TRP A 58 9.42 13.10 9.98
C TRP A 58 10.67 14.02 9.97
N GLY A 59 11.33 14.17 8.82
CA GLY A 59 12.48 15.08 8.68
C GLY A 59 12.12 16.54 8.94
N GLU A 60 10.99 17.01 8.40
CA GLU A 60 10.48 18.37 8.64
C GLU A 60 10.12 18.59 10.11
N GLU A 61 9.41 17.65 10.73
CA GLU A 61 9.04 17.73 12.16
C GLU A 61 10.27 17.75 13.09
N ASN A 62 11.37 17.11 12.69
CA ASN A 62 12.60 17.02 13.48
C ASN A 62 13.67 18.03 13.05
N HIS A 63 13.35 18.96 12.13
CA HIS A 63 14.28 19.96 11.59
C HIS A 63 15.57 19.34 11.01
N ILE A 64 15.48 18.14 10.45
CA ILE A 64 16.61 17.46 9.83
C ILE A 64 16.65 17.92 8.38
N VAL A 65 17.47 18.93 8.11
CA VAL A 65 17.78 19.39 6.77
C VAL A 65 18.77 18.39 6.17
N TRP A 66 18.34 17.66 5.13
CA TRP A 66 19.26 16.88 4.30
C TRP A 66 19.87 17.82 3.26
N GLU A 67 21.16 18.16 3.43
CA GLU A 67 22.02 18.78 2.40
C GLU A 67 22.46 17.76 1.34
#